data_AF-A0A942MTC1-F1
#
_entry.id   AF-A0A942MTC1-F1
#
_cell.length_a   1.000
_cell.length_b   1.000
_cell.length_c   1.000
_cell.angle_alpha   90.00
_cell.angle_beta   90.00
_cell.angle_gamma   90.00
#
_symmetry.space_group_name_H-M   'P 1'
#
loop_
_entity.id
_entity.type
_entity.pdbx_description
1 polymer ?
#
loop_
_entity_poly.entity_id
_entity_poly.type
_entity_poly.pdbx_seq_one_letter_code
_entity_poly.pdbx_strand_id
1 'polypeptide(L)'
;MYEKTKEKSKAKISLKKMSLETSDIAAEKIAELKRIFPEVFKEGKIDFTTLKQALGELVDDSLEKYGLSWAGKSDCFKAIQTPSIATLKPCPEESVDFDKTGNLIIEGDNLEVLKLLQKSYHGKVKMIYIDPPYNTGNEFVYPDNYQEGLDTYLRLTGQLNGEGFIISSNTDTNGRYHSKWLNMMYPRLFLARNLLRDDGVIFVSIDDHEVHNLRVIMDEIFGEENFIANIVWQKKYSPQNDATYFSDMHDHILIYAKMAKENKNDNYGWNRKLLPRSDAQNSRYKNPDDDPRGPWKSSDLSVKTYSKSNDYSIITPSGRVVNPPPSRCWVVSKGKFEELRKDNRIWFGEEGNNVPSLKKYLTEVQDGMVPVTWWTRETCGDNQESKQELKSLLHDIDIFFDTPKPVRLIKKILQISTEADDIILDFFAGSGTTAQSVLDLNNEDGSNRKSILIQLPEPTDNAEYPTIAEICKERVRRAINKLNEEAPDDKLTQDRGFKVFKLAQSNFKIWNQSGKLQNAKELAEQLKLFVNPVKPDSRQEDILYELLLT
;
A
#
# COMPACT_ATOMS: atom_id res chain seq x y z
N MET A 1 -59.80 56.28 9.05
CA MET A 1 -58.99 56.86 10.14
C MET A 1 -58.24 55.72 10.79
N TYR A 2 -56.98 55.53 10.41
CA TYR A 2 -55.84 55.84 11.28
C TYR A 2 -55.85 55.00 12.56
N GLU A 3 -55.17 53.85 12.56
CA GLU A 3 -53.90 53.69 13.28
C GLU A 3 -53.37 52.24 13.24
N LYS A 4 -52.10 52.14 12.84
CA LYS A 4 -51.08 51.15 13.27
C LYS A 4 -51.16 49.70 12.75
N THR A 5 -50.83 49.55 11.48
CA THR A 5 -50.00 48.44 10.97
C THR A 5 -48.54 48.89 10.88
N LYS A 6 -47.66 48.37 11.76
CA LYS A 6 -46.22 48.12 11.54
C LYS A 6 -45.53 47.83 12.89
N GLU A 7 -45.41 46.54 13.23
CA GLU A 7 -44.30 46.10 14.08
C GLU A 7 -43.47 45.05 13.35
N LYS A 8 -42.16 45.27 13.42
CA LYS A 8 -41.14 44.78 12.51
C LYS A 8 -40.74 43.35 12.87
N SER A 9 -40.78 42.45 11.88
CA SER A 9 -39.99 41.22 11.89
C SER A 9 -38.49 41.57 11.84
N LYS A 10 -37.80 41.56 12.98
CA LYS A 10 -36.34 41.56 13.01
C LYS A 10 -35.85 40.12 12.82
N ALA A 11 -35.81 39.66 11.57
CA ALA A 11 -34.96 38.54 11.19
C ALA A 11 -33.49 39.00 11.33
N LYS A 12 -32.75 38.41 12.28
CA LYS A 12 -31.29 38.51 12.31
C LYS A 12 -30.74 37.70 11.13
N ILE A 13 -30.64 38.34 9.98
CA ILE A 13 -29.82 37.85 8.87
C ILE A 13 -28.37 38.00 9.34
N SER A 14 -27.72 36.88 9.67
CA SER A 14 -26.27 36.82 9.79
C SER A 14 -25.71 37.02 8.38
N LEU A 15 -25.36 38.27 8.05
CA LEU A 15 -24.54 38.58 6.90
C LEU A 15 -23.18 37.92 7.13
N LYS A 16 -22.99 36.70 6.60
CA LYS A 16 -21.66 36.20 6.29
C LYS A 16 -21.05 37.26 5.38
N LYS A 17 -20.03 37.98 5.85
CA LYS A 17 -19.18 38.79 4.97
C LYS A 17 -18.70 37.84 3.88
N MET A 18 -19.24 37.97 2.67
CA MET A 18 -18.63 37.36 1.51
C MET A 18 -17.28 38.06 1.35
N SER A 19 -16.20 37.28 1.44
CA SER A 19 -14.90 37.75 1.02
C SER A 19 -15.03 38.15 -0.46
N LEU A 20 -14.67 39.40 -0.76
CA LEU A 20 -14.56 39.96 -2.11
C LEU A 20 -13.16 39.72 -2.68
N GLU A 21 -12.33 38.94 -2.00
CA GLU A 21 -10.98 38.62 -2.43
C GLU A 21 -11.07 37.52 -3.50
N THR A 22 -10.49 37.79 -4.67
CA THR A 22 -10.20 36.78 -5.68
C THR A 22 -9.39 35.64 -5.05
N SER A 23 -9.54 34.41 -5.55
CA SER A 23 -8.75 33.29 -5.05
C SER A 23 -7.27 33.64 -5.08
N ASP A 24 -6.55 33.29 -4.01
CA ASP A 24 -5.12 33.55 -3.93
C ASP A 24 -4.42 32.65 -4.95
N ILE A 25 -4.20 33.22 -6.14
CA ILE A 25 -3.55 32.54 -7.27
C ILE A 25 -2.18 32.01 -6.82
N ALA A 26 -1.49 32.69 -5.90
CA ALA A 26 -0.23 32.20 -5.37
C ALA A 26 -0.45 30.97 -4.49
N ALA A 27 -1.46 30.96 -3.62
CA ALA A 27 -1.80 29.77 -2.83
C ALA A 27 -2.24 28.58 -3.70
N GLU A 28 -3.02 28.82 -4.76
CA GLU A 28 -3.39 27.78 -5.73
C GLU A 28 -2.16 27.24 -6.48
N LYS A 29 -1.24 28.12 -6.89
CA LYS A 29 0.01 27.73 -7.56
C LYS A 29 0.97 27.00 -6.62
N ILE A 30 1.02 27.39 -5.34
CA ILE A 30 1.78 26.72 -4.31
C ILE A 30 1.20 25.33 -4.03
N ALA A 31 -0.13 25.20 -3.97
CA ALA A 31 -0.79 23.90 -3.82
C ALA A 31 -0.56 23.00 -5.04
N GLU A 32 -0.58 23.55 -6.25
CA GLU A 32 -0.26 22.83 -7.48
C GLU A 32 1.21 22.38 -7.49
N LEU A 33 2.14 23.25 -7.11
CA LEU A 33 3.56 22.93 -6.99
C LEU A 33 3.79 21.85 -5.92
N LYS A 34 3.11 21.94 -4.77
CA LYS A 34 3.18 20.95 -3.69
C LYS A 34 2.63 19.59 -4.12
N ARG A 35 1.60 19.58 -4.96
CA ARG A 35 1.04 18.36 -5.53
C ARG A 35 2.03 17.67 -6.48
N ILE A 36 2.72 18.45 -7.31
CA ILE A 36 3.64 17.93 -8.34
C ILE A 36 4.99 17.55 -7.73
N PHE A 37 5.55 18.41 -6.88
CA PHE A 37 6.85 18.26 -6.24
C PHE A 37 6.72 18.38 -4.72
N PRO A 38 6.10 17.43 -4.01
CA PRO A 38 5.98 17.50 -2.55
C PRO A 38 7.35 17.50 -1.86
N GLU A 39 8.36 16.85 -2.44
CA GLU A 39 9.74 16.78 -1.92
C GLU A 39 10.40 18.17 -1.83
N VAL A 40 9.90 19.13 -2.62
CA VAL A 40 10.33 20.52 -2.59
C VAL A 40 9.79 21.26 -1.38
N PHE A 41 8.80 20.74 -0.66
CA PHE A 41 8.22 21.43 0.49
C PHE A 41 8.81 20.91 1.80
N LYS A 42 9.43 21.81 2.57
CA LYS A 42 9.90 21.55 3.94
C LYS A 42 9.32 22.59 4.89
N GLU A 43 8.76 22.13 6.02
CA GLU A 43 8.13 22.98 7.04
C GLU A 43 7.06 23.96 6.47
N GLY A 44 6.35 23.54 5.43
CA GLY A 44 5.33 24.35 4.77
C GLY A 44 5.86 25.48 3.87
N LYS A 45 7.17 25.51 3.58
CA LYS A 45 7.79 26.46 2.64
C LYS A 45 8.46 25.73 1.47
N ILE A 46 8.58 26.41 0.33
CA ILE A 46 9.26 25.91 -0.87
C ILE A 46 10.77 25.93 -0.63
N ASP A 47 11.39 24.77 -0.73
CA ASP A 47 12.83 24.57 -0.80
C ASP A 47 13.31 24.74 -2.24
N PHE A 48 13.69 25.97 -2.60
CA PHE A 48 14.18 26.27 -3.94
C PHE A 48 15.46 25.50 -4.31
N THR A 49 16.23 25.02 -3.32
CA THR A 49 17.41 24.16 -3.57
C THR A 49 16.95 22.79 -4.04
N THR A 50 15.98 22.17 -3.36
CA THR A 50 15.39 20.90 -3.77
C THR A 50 14.60 21.03 -5.07
N LEU A 51 13.92 22.17 -5.31
CA LEU A 51 13.25 22.44 -6.58
C LEU A 51 14.25 22.48 -7.73
N LYS A 52 15.35 23.19 -7.54
CA LYS A 52 16.45 23.23 -8.51
C LYS A 52 17.03 21.85 -8.75
N GLN A 53 17.25 21.04 -7.72
CA GLN A 53 17.71 19.64 -7.87
C GLN A 53 16.70 18.76 -8.61
N ALA A 54 15.40 18.86 -8.28
CA ALA A 54 14.32 18.15 -8.98
C ALA A 54 14.23 18.58 -10.46
N LEU A 55 14.58 19.83 -10.76
CA LEU A 55 14.68 20.40 -12.12
C LEU A 55 16.05 20.19 -12.78
N GLY A 56 17.01 19.53 -12.13
CA GLY A 56 18.30 19.14 -12.71
C GLY A 56 19.49 20.10 -12.50
N GLU A 57 19.36 21.11 -11.66
CA GLU A 57 20.46 22.01 -11.28
C GLU A 57 21.24 21.47 -10.06
N LEU A 58 22.57 21.42 -10.15
CA LEU A 58 23.47 21.12 -9.04
C LEU A 58 23.61 22.38 -8.16
N VAL A 59 22.95 22.38 -7.01
CA VAL A 59 23.03 23.48 -6.04
C VAL A 59 23.79 23.02 -4.82
N ASP A 60 24.83 23.77 -4.48
CA ASP A 60 25.54 23.71 -3.21
C ASP A 60 24.98 24.86 -2.36
N ASP A 61 24.23 24.57 -1.29
CA ASP A 61 23.99 25.61 -0.28
C ASP A 61 23.71 25.06 1.13
N SER A 62 24.46 25.65 2.05
CA SER A 62 24.71 25.26 3.44
C SER A 62 23.82 26.06 4.39
N LEU A 63 22.57 25.62 4.56
CA LEU A 63 21.71 26.00 5.68
C LEU A 63 21.11 24.71 6.25
N GLU A 64 21.46 24.37 7.50
CA GLU A 64 21.02 23.14 8.18
C GLU A 64 19.49 23.10 8.29
N LYS A 65 18.83 22.47 7.32
CA LYS A 65 17.42 22.11 7.35
C LYS A 65 17.30 20.68 7.86
N TYR A 66 16.21 20.37 8.56
CA TYR A 66 15.88 18.98 8.90
C TYR A 66 15.82 18.11 7.61
N GLY A 67 16.49 16.96 7.66
CA GLY A 67 16.54 16.01 6.56
C GLY A 67 17.54 14.90 6.82
N LEU A 68 17.27 13.71 6.28
CA LEU A 68 18.19 12.59 6.34
C LEU A 68 19.23 12.73 5.22
N SER A 69 20.51 12.73 5.59
CA SER A 69 21.63 12.67 4.66
C SER A 69 22.41 11.39 4.89
N TRP A 70 22.79 10.71 3.81
CA TRP A 70 23.59 9.49 3.85
C TRP A 70 24.49 9.40 2.62
N ALA A 71 25.52 8.54 2.68
CA ALA A 71 26.43 8.32 1.57
C ALA A 71 25.73 7.61 0.40
N GLY A 72 25.72 8.22 -0.79
CA GLY A 72 25.06 7.68 -1.98
C GLY A 72 23.69 8.29 -2.30
N LYS A 73 23.16 9.18 -1.44
CA LYS A 73 21.89 9.87 -1.71
C LYS A 73 21.88 10.60 -3.07
N SER A 74 22.96 11.32 -3.40
CA SER A 74 23.07 12.01 -4.70
C SER A 74 23.06 11.05 -5.90
N ASP A 75 23.57 9.83 -5.72
CA ASP A 75 23.58 8.81 -6.77
C ASP A 75 22.20 8.16 -6.97
N CYS A 76 21.36 8.13 -5.92
CA CYS A 76 19.95 7.74 -6.04
C CYS A 76 19.21 8.61 -7.07
N PHE A 77 19.42 9.94 -7.03
CA PHE A 77 18.79 10.86 -8.00
C PHE A 77 19.28 10.64 -9.42
N LYS A 78 20.58 10.39 -9.60
CA LYS A 78 21.11 10.01 -10.93
C LYS A 78 20.46 8.73 -11.43
N ALA A 79 20.28 7.73 -10.57
CA ALA A 79 19.67 6.45 -10.93
C ALA A 79 18.20 6.62 -11.34
N ILE A 80 17.44 7.49 -10.65
CA ILE A 80 16.06 7.85 -11.00
C ILE A 80 15.99 8.53 -12.37
N GLN A 81 16.90 9.48 -12.63
CA GLN A 81 16.92 10.27 -13.87
C GLN A 81 17.47 9.49 -15.07
N THR A 82 18.26 8.45 -14.85
CA THR A 82 18.85 7.64 -15.93
C THR A 82 17.77 6.75 -16.55
N PRO A 83 17.41 6.96 -17.84
CA PRO A 83 16.44 6.15 -18.52
C PRO A 83 16.91 4.69 -18.62
N SER A 84 15.97 3.74 -18.53
CA SER A 84 16.30 2.34 -18.82
C SER A 84 16.51 2.14 -20.32
N ILE A 85 17.50 1.32 -20.66
CA ILE A 85 17.77 0.84 -22.02
C ILE A 85 17.32 -0.62 -22.22
N ALA A 86 16.61 -1.16 -21.23
CA ALA A 86 16.10 -2.52 -21.23
C ALA A 86 14.71 -2.60 -21.90
N THR A 87 14.24 -3.82 -22.11
CA THR A 87 12.88 -4.15 -22.55
C THR A 87 12.33 -5.33 -21.75
N LEU A 88 11.06 -5.63 -21.93
CA LEU A 88 10.43 -6.83 -21.37
C LEU A 88 10.11 -7.81 -22.50
N LYS A 89 10.71 -9.00 -22.41
CA LYS A 89 10.48 -10.10 -23.33
C LYS A 89 9.29 -10.95 -22.85
N PRO A 90 8.24 -11.17 -23.66
CA PRO A 90 7.16 -12.08 -23.29
C PRO A 90 7.63 -13.54 -23.26
N CYS A 91 7.12 -14.30 -22.28
CA CYS A 91 7.33 -15.75 -22.13
C CYS A 91 5.97 -16.48 -22.08
N PRO A 92 5.26 -16.65 -23.22
CA PRO A 92 3.97 -17.33 -23.26
C PRO A 92 4.01 -18.76 -22.70
N GLU A 93 5.11 -19.47 -22.89
CA GLU A 93 5.33 -20.84 -22.39
C GLU A 93 5.38 -20.95 -20.86
N GLU A 94 5.76 -19.87 -20.17
CA GLU A 94 5.79 -19.82 -18.70
C GLU A 94 4.49 -19.24 -18.11
N SER A 95 3.58 -18.78 -18.97
CA SER A 95 2.36 -18.06 -18.63
C SER A 95 1.15 -18.97 -18.50
N VAL A 96 0.08 -18.47 -17.88
CA VAL A 96 -1.23 -19.12 -17.80
C VAL A 96 -2.26 -18.19 -18.41
N ASP A 97 -3.00 -18.66 -19.43
CA ASP A 97 -3.99 -17.84 -20.18
C ASP A 97 -3.41 -16.52 -20.74
N PHE A 98 -2.23 -16.61 -21.36
CA PHE A 98 -1.44 -15.47 -21.83
C PHE A 98 -2.24 -14.43 -22.65
N ASP A 99 -3.16 -14.86 -23.51
CA ASP A 99 -3.90 -13.93 -24.38
C ASP A 99 -4.98 -13.12 -23.65
N LYS A 100 -5.54 -13.66 -22.57
CA LYS A 100 -6.74 -13.11 -21.91
C LYS A 100 -6.45 -12.41 -20.61
N THR A 101 -5.41 -12.82 -19.90
CA THR A 101 -5.14 -12.33 -18.56
C THR A 101 -4.58 -10.90 -18.54
N GLY A 102 -4.95 -10.14 -17.51
CA GLY A 102 -4.41 -8.84 -17.13
C GLY A 102 -3.41 -8.91 -15.98
N ASN A 103 -3.17 -10.08 -15.40
CA ASN A 103 -2.15 -10.25 -14.34
C ASN A 103 -0.77 -10.44 -14.95
N LEU A 104 0.25 -9.89 -14.30
CA LEU A 104 1.64 -9.90 -14.77
C LEU A 104 2.58 -10.44 -13.68
N ILE A 105 3.53 -11.27 -14.08
CA ILE A 105 4.71 -11.63 -13.30
C ILE A 105 5.93 -11.24 -14.13
N ILE A 106 6.76 -10.33 -13.63
CA ILE A 106 7.93 -9.81 -14.31
C ILE A 106 9.19 -10.29 -13.57
N GLU A 107 9.99 -11.10 -14.25
CA GLU A 107 11.30 -11.55 -13.75
C GLU A 107 12.36 -10.52 -14.14
N GLY A 108 12.96 -9.84 -13.16
CA GLY A 108 13.84 -8.70 -13.45
C GLY A 108 14.33 -7.98 -12.21
N ASP A 109 15.36 -7.14 -12.37
CA ASP A 109 15.66 -6.11 -11.38
C ASP A 109 14.50 -5.13 -11.29
N ASN A 110 13.96 -5.00 -10.08
CA ASN A 110 12.77 -4.19 -9.84
C ASN A 110 12.98 -2.69 -10.09
N LEU A 111 14.19 -2.13 -9.93
CA LEU A 111 14.43 -0.72 -10.27
C LEU A 111 14.30 -0.49 -11.77
N GLU A 112 14.91 -1.34 -12.59
CA GLU A 112 14.81 -1.25 -14.06
C GLU A 112 13.39 -1.52 -14.56
N VAL A 113 12.71 -2.53 -14.02
CA VAL A 113 11.30 -2.81 -14.38
C VAL A 113 10.39 -1.63 -13.98
N LEU A 114 10.56 -1.04 -12.79
CA LEU A 114 9.79 0.12 -12.37
C LEU A 114 9.98 1.32 -13.30
N LYS A 115 11.18 1.52 -13.88
CA LYS A 115 11.44 2.53 -14.92
C LYS A 115 10.65 2.26 -16.19
N LEU A 116 10.63 1.00 -16.67
CA LEU A 116 9.87 0.62 -17.86
C LEU A 116 8.36 0.80 -17.66
N LEU A 117 7.85 0.47 -16.47
CA LEU A 117 6.44 0.63 -16.14
C LEU A 117 6.00 2.10 -16.04
N GLN A 118 6.92 3.07 -15.87
CA GLN A 118 6.58 4.49 -15.79
C GLN A 118 5.78 4.96 -17.02
N LYS A 119 6.00 4.42 -18.21
CA LYS A 119 5.26 4.87 -19.40
C LYS A 119 3.82 4.36 -19.42
N SER A 120 3.64 3.07 -19.18
CA SER A 120 2.36 2.40 -19.35
C SER A 120 1.45 2.48 -18.11
N TYR A 121 2.02 2.58 -16.91
CA TYR A 121 1.31 2.47 -15.64
C TYR A 121 1.39 3.71 -14.75
N HIS A 122 1.93 4.84 -15.24
CA HIS A 122 1.93 6.10 -14.49
C HIS A 122 0.52 6.48 -14.02
N GLY A 123 0.37 6.70 -12.72
CA GLY A 123 -0.91 7.08 -12.13
C GLY A 123 -2.02 6.04 -12.25
N LYS A 124 -1.74 4.75 -12.48
CA LYS A 124 -2.76 3.70 -12.68
C LYS A 124 -2.84 2.68 -11.55
N VAL A 125 -1.78 2.50 -10.77
CA VAL A 125 -1.73 1.52 -9.67
C VAL A 125 -2.57 2.02 -8.51
N LYS A 126 -3.51 1.21 -8.02
CA LYS A 126 -4.32 1.55 -6.85
C LYS A 126 -3.54 1.31 -5.56
N MET A 127 -2.90 0.15 -5.49
CA MET A 127 -2.32 -0.34 -4.26
C MET A 127 -0.94 -0.93 -4.53
N ILE A 128 0.01 -0.59 -3.67
CA ILE A 128 1.33 -1.22 -3.64
C ILE A 128 1.49 -1.93 -2.30
N TYR A 129 1.84 -3.20 -2.33
CA TYR A 129 2.36 -3.92 -1.18
C TYR A 129 3.80 -4.30 -1.46
N ILE A 130 4.70 -4.09 -0.51
CA ILE A 130 6.05 -4.62 -0.61
C ILE A 130 6.53 -5.15 0.73
N ASP A 131 7.35 -6.20 0.64
CA ASP A 131 8.06 -6.82 1.74
C ASP A 131 9.57 -6.80 1.42
N PRO A 132 10.22 -5.62 1.50
CA PRO A 132 11.63 -5.50 1.20
C PRO A 132 12.48 -6.29 2.21
N PRO A 133 13.77 -6.55 1.94
CA PRO A 133 14.68 -7.04 2.97
C PRO A 133 14.70 -6.06 4.16
N TYR A 134 14.66 -6.58 5.38
CA TYR A 134 14.65 -5.85 6.65
C TYR A 134 16.05 -5.41 7.10
N ASN A 135 17.11 -5.82 6.39
CA ASN A 135 18.50 -5.49 6.70
C ASN A 135 18.93 -6.03 8.07
N THR A 136 18.69 -7.32 8.32
CA THR A 136 19.08 -8.04 9.55
C THR A 136 20.49 -8.64 9.51
N GLY A 137 21.26 -8.38 8.45
CA GLY A 137 22.67 -8.77 8.27
C GLY A 137 22.87 -10.07 7.47
N ASN A 138 21.84 -10.92 7.40
CA ASN A 138 21.83 -12.16 6.60
C ASN A 138 21.03 -12.02 5.31
N GLU A 139 20.37 -10.88 5.10
CA GLU A 139 19.49 -10.68 3.96
C GLU A 139 20.21 -10.09 2.77
N PHE A 140 19.78 -10.52 1.58
CA PHE A 140 20.30 -10.07 0.31
C PHE A 140 20.05 -8.57 0.11
N VAL A 141 21.13 -7.81 -0.09
CA VAL A 141 21.06 -6.39 -0.45
C VAL A 141 21.64 -6.25 -1.86
N TYR A 142 20.85 -5.66 -2.76
CA TYR A 142 21.22 -5.42 -4.15
C TYR A 142 22.60 -4.73 -4.21
N PRO A 143 23.52 -5.19 -5.08
CA PRO A 143 24.85 -4.61 -5.17
C PRO A 143 24.75 -3.13 -5.58
N ASP A 144 25.47 -2.31 -4.83
CA ASP A 144 25.37 -0.86 -4.72
C ASP A 144 25.99 -0.10 -5.92
N ASN A 145 25.92 -0.66 -7.13
CA ASN A 145 26.42 -0.02 -8.35
C ASN A 145 25.27 0.34 -9.30
N TYR A 146 24.70 1.53 -9.11
CA TYR A 146 23.61 2.09 -9.91
C TYR A 146 23.90 2.20 -11.41
N GLN A 147 25.17 2.22 -11.82
CA GLN A 147 25.56 2.23 -13.23
C GLN A 147 25.48 0.83 -13.85
N GLU A 148 25.46 -0.22 -13.04
CA GLU A 148 25.54 -1.61 -13.47
C GLU A 148 24.31 -2.44 -13.07
N GLY A 149 23.18 -1.84 -12.63
CA GLY A 149 22.00 -2.60 -12.20
C GLY A 149 21.47 -3.54 -13.30
N LEU A 150 21.29 -3.01 -14.51
CA LEU A 150 20.93 -3.79 -15.69
C LEU A 150 22.03 -4.81 -16.04
N ASP A 151 23.28 -4.38 -16.09
CA ASP A 151 24.41 -5.25 -16.44
C ASP A 151 24.59 -6.40 -15.44
N THR A 152 24.36 -6.14 -14.15
CA THR A 152 24.41 -7.13 -13.06
C THR A 152 23.32 -8.16 -13.25
N TYR A 153 22.08 -7.72 -13.51
CA TYR A 153 20.97 -8.62 -13.83
C TYR A 153 21.26 -9.45 -15.10
N LEU A 154 21.79 -8.82 -16.15
CA LEU A 154 22.11 -9.50 -17.41
C LEU A 154 23.25 -10.51 -17.23
N ARG A 155 24.23 -10.24 -16.36
CA ARG A 155 25.25 -11.24 -15.97
C ARG A 155 24.64 -12.35 -15.12
N LEU A 156 23.77 -12.00 -14.16
CA LEU A 156 23.05 -12.96 -13.30
C LEU A 156 22.29 -14.00 -14.14
N THR A 157 21.61 -13.54 -15.19
CA THR A 157 20.82 -14.37 -16.10
C THR A 157 21.61 -14.96 -17.27
N GLY A 158 22.94 -14.75 -17.31
CA GLY A 158 23.81 -15.26 -18.39
C GLY A 158 23.61 -14.59 -19.76
N GLN A 159 22.89 -13.46 -19.82
CA GLN A 159 22.69 -12.67 -21.03
C GLN A 159 23.93 -11.84 -21.43
N LEU A 160 24.89 -11.65 -20.50
CA LEU A 160 26.20 -11.05 -20.76
C LEU A 160 27.33 -12.00 -20.34
N ASN A 161 28.35 -12.14 -21.18
CA ASN A 161 29.56 -12.90 -20.85
C ASN A 161 30.44 -12.11 -19.87
N GLY A 162 30.70 -12.65 -18.68
CA GLY A 162 31.60 -12.05 -17.70
C GLY A 162 31.92 -12.99 -16.54
N GLU A 163 33.15 -12.94 -16.03
CA GLU A 163 33.56 -13.65 -14.81
C GLU A 163 33.04 -12.93 -13.56
N GLY A 164 32.52 -13.71 -12.61
CA GLY A 164 32.27 -13.30 -11.22
C GLY A 164 30.87 -12.78 -10.93
N PHE A 165 30.07 -13.57 -10.21
CA PHE A 165 28.88 -13.10 -9.51
C PHE A 165 29.33 -12.49 -8.19
N ILE A 166 29.06 -11.19 -7.96
CA ILE A 166 29.21 -10.59 -6.63
C ILE A 166 27.82 -10.36 -6.06
N ILE A 167 27.26 -11.42 -5.50
CA ILE A 167 26.17 -11.32 -4.53
C ILE A 167 26.84 -11.01 -3.20
N SER A 168 26.68 -9.80 -2.68
CA SER A 168 27.25 -9.42 -1.38
C SER A 168 26.14 -9.33 -0.34
N SER A 169 26.28 -10.05 0.77
CA SER A 169 25.51 -9.75 1.98
C SER A 169 25.98 -8.41 2.55
N ASN A 170 25.05 -7.64 3.14
CA ASN A 170 25.42 -6.40 3.80
C ASN A 170 26.09 -6.74 5.14
N THR A 171 27.41 -6.88 5.15
CA THR A 171 28.17 -7.08 6.39
C THR A 171 28.47 -5.74 7.06
N ASP A 172 28.45 -5.71 8.40
CA ASP A 172 28.54 -4.52 9.27
C ASP A 172 29.91 -3.78 9.22
N THR A 173 30.72 -4.00 8.20
CA THR A 173 32.17 -3.74 8.27
C THR A 173 32.63 -2.34 7.87
N ASN A 174 31.74 -1.41 7.49
CA ASN A 174 32.20 -0.11 6.95
C ASN A 174 31.32 1.13 7.24
N GLY A 175 30.43 1.11 8.24
CA GLY A 175 29.60 2.28 8.59
C GLY A 175 28.64 2.77 7.49
N ARG A 176 28.55 2.03 6.37
CA ARG A 176 27.64 2.26 5.25
C ARG A 176 26.44 1.32 5.27
N TYR A 177 26.25 0.57 6.36
CA TYR A 177 25.26 -0.49 6.47
C TYR A 177 23.85 -0.01 6.09
N HIS A 178 23.34 0.99 6.79
CA HIS A 178 22.04 1.62 6.49
C HIS A 178 22.06 2.37 5.16
N SER A 179 23.19 2.98 4.80
CA SER A 179 23.32 3.74 3.54
C SER A 179 23.07 2.86 2.31
N LYS A 180 23.55 1.62 2.28
CA LYS A 180 23.30 0.69 1.16
C LYS A 180 21.81 0.33 1.03
N TRP A 181 21.16 0.09 2.17
CA TRP A 181 19.74 -0.22 2.19
C TRP A 181 18.89 0.96 1.71
N LEU A 182 19.20 2.17 2.21
CA LEU A 182 18.59 3.42 1.77
C LEU A 182 18.81 3.66 0.27
N ASN A 183 20.03 3.42 -0.20
CA ASN A 183 20.43 3.50 -1.59
C ASN A 183 19.60 2.59 -2.51
N MET A 184 19.28 1.39 -2.03
CA MET A 184 18.45 0.42 -2.73
C MET A 184 16.97 0.82 -2.69
N MET A 185 16.44 1.24 -1.54
CA MET A 185 15.01 1.53 -1.37
C MET A 185 14.55 2.87 -1.95
N TYR A 186 15.32 3.94 -1.78
CA TYR A 186 14.92 5.30 -2.15
C TYR A 186 14.47 5.44 -3.62
N PRO A 187 15.26 5.02 -4.63
CA PRO A 187 14.86 5.18 -6.04
C PRO A 187 13.65 4.30 -6.40
N ARG A 188 13.51 3.12 -5.77
CA ARG A 188 12.37 2.22 -5.98
C ARG A 188 11.08 2.83 -5.45
N LEU A 189 11.11 3.35 -4.22
CA LEU A 189 9.96 4.04 -3.60
C LEU A 189 9.58 5.31 -4.37
N PHE A 190 10.56 6.07 -4.86
CA PHE A 190 10.31 7.26 -5.67
C PHE A 190 9.56 6.91 -6.97
N LEU A 191 10.04 5.91 -7.72
CA LEU A 191 9.38 5.45 -8.95
C LEU A 191 8.02 4.80 -8.66
N ALA A 192 7.88 4.07 -7.56
CA ALA A 192 6.61 3.48 -7.13
C ALA A 192 5.53 4.54 -6.87
N ARG A 193 5.89 5.68 -6.24
CA ARG A 193 4.98 6.81 -6.02
C ARG A 193 4.40 7.36 -7.33
N ASN A 194 5.17 7.37 -8.40
CA ASN A 194 4.72 7.86 -9.71
C ASN A 194 3.67 6.92 -10.33
N LEU A 195 3.78 5.62 -10.11
CA LEU A 195 2.83 4.61 -10.61
C LEU A 195 1.48 4.66 -9.88
N LEU A 196 1.45 5.08 -8.62
CA LEU A 196 0.22 5.20 -7.84
C LEU A 196 -0.75 6.23 -8.43
N ARG A 197 -2.05 5.89 -8.46
CA ARG A 197 -3.16 6.84 -8.64
C ARG A 197 -3.18 7.88 -7.51
N ASP A 198 -3.81 9.02 -7.75
CA ASP A 198 -3.96 10.07 -6.72
C ASP A 198 -4.68 9.55 -5.46
N ASP A 199 -5.64 8.64 -5.62
CA ASP A 199 -6.31 7.93 -4.54
C ASP A 199 -5.64 6.59 -4.17
N GLY A 200 -4.38 6.39 -4.57
CA GLY A 200 -3.61 5.19 -4.34
C GLY A 200 -2.89 5.17 -2.99
N VAL A 201 -2.46 3.98 -2.57
CA VAL A 201 -1.85 3.73 -1.25
C VAL A 201 -0.73 2.70 -1.36
N ILE A 202 0.34 2.88 -0.57
CA ILE A 202 1.42 1.92 -0.41
C ILE A 202 1.46 1.39 1.03
N PHE A 203 1.70 0.09 1.15
CA PHE A 203 1.94 -0.64 2.39
C PHE A 203 3.33 -1.26 2.32
N VAL A 204 4.17 -0.99 3.32
CA VAL A 204 5.54 -1.51 3.38
C VAL A 204 5.74 -2.25 4.69
N SER A 205 5.97 -3.56 4.61
CA SER A 205 6.35 -4.38 5.77
C SER A 205 7.82 -4.14 6.13
N ILE A 206 8.11 -4.04 7.42
CA ILE A 206 9.47 -3.82 7.94
C ILE A 206 9.55 -4.25 9.42
N ASP A 207 10.73 -4.58 9.91
CA ASP A 207 10.97 -4.77 11.35
C ASP A 207 11.56 -3.52 12.03
N ASP A 208 11.97 -3.66 13.28
CA ASP A 208 12.55 -2.59 14.08
C ASP A 208 13.90 -2.04 13.54
N HIS A 209 14.65 -2.79 12.72
CA HIS A 209 16.00 -2.40 12.29
C HIS A 209 15.97 -1.19 11.37
N GLU A 210 15.04 -1.16 10.40
CA GLU A 210 14.99 -0.11 9.38
C GLU A 210 13.70 0.72 9.40
N VAL A 211 12.73 0.43 10.29
CA VAL A 211 11.45 1.17 10.34
C VAL A 211 11.63 2.69 10.45
N HIS A 212 12.61 3.15 11.22
CA HIS A 212 12.88 4.57 11.41
C HIS A 212 13.50 5.22 10.16
N ASN A 213 14.42 4.53 9.49
CA ASN A 213 15.04 4.99 8.24
C ASN A 213 14.02 4.98 7.09
N LEU A 214 13.25 3.90 6.97
CA LEU A 214 12.15 3.79 6.01
C LEU A 214 11.13 4.91 6.19
N ARG A 215 10.72 5.16 7.44
CA ARG A 215 9.77 6.23 7.76
C ARG A 215 10.24 7.58 7.24
N VAL A 216 11.50 7.93 7.50
CA VAL A 216 12.05 9.24 7.12
C VAL A 216 12.17 9.38 5.60
N ILE A 217 12.61 8.35 4.86
CA ILE A 217 12.64 8.43 3.39
C ILE A 217 11.25 8.43 2.77
N MET A 218 10.26 7.76 3.38
CA MET A 218 8.87 7.81 2.91
C MET A 218 8.26 9.18 3.18
N ASP A 219 8.54 9.83 4.31
CA ASP A 219 8.15 11.22 4.57
C ASP A 219 8.73 12.16 3.51
N GLU A 220 9.99 11.97 3.10
CA GLU A 220 10.62 12.77 2.05
C GLU A 220 9.99 12.54 0.66
N ILE A 221 9.70 11.28 0.30
CA ILE A 221 9.19 10.91 -1.03
C ILE A 221 7.69 11.21 -1.16
N PHE A 222 6.90 10.86 -0.15
CA PHE A 222 5.45 10.98 -0.18
C PHE A 222 4.94 12.28 0.43
N GLY A 223 5.71 12.95 1.28
CA GLY A 223 5.24 14.02 2.15
C GLY A 223 4.72 13.47 3.48
N GLU A 224 5.14 14.07 4.60
CA GLU A 224 4.77 13.64 5.95
C GLU A 224 3.24 13.67 6.16
N GLU A 225 2.55 14.62 5.54
CA GLU A 225 1.08 14.73 5.60
C GLU A 225 0.35 13.56 4.97
N ASN A 226 1.04 12.78 4.11
CA ASN A 226 0.47 11.64 3.41
C ASN A 226 0.66 10.32 4.16
N PHE A 227 1.33 10.36 5.31
CA PHE A 227 1.37 9.24 6.24
C PHE A 227 -0.01 8.95 6.82
N ILE A 228 -0.41 7.69 6.78
CA ILE A 228 -1.71 7.24 7.29
C ILE A 228 -1.56 6.62 8.67
N ALA A 229 -0.71 5.58 8.79
CA ALA A 229 -0.57 4.80 10.01
C ALA A 229 0.66 3.90 9.97
N ASN A 230 1.13 3.54 11.16
CA ASN A 230 2.01 2.40 11.40
C ASN A 230 1.15 1.31 12.03
N ILE A 231 1.00 0.19 11.33
CA ILE A 231 0.32 -0.99 11.84
C ILE A 231 1.33 -1.87 12.55
N VAL A 232 0.99 -2.31 13.75
CA VAL A 232 1.73 -3.36 14.46
C VAL A 232 1.06 -4.69 14.18
N TRP A 233 1.76 -5.59 13.46
CA TRP A 233 1.27 -6.92 13.13
C TRP A 233 1.97 -7.98 13.99
N GLN A 234 1.18 -8.78 14.71
CA GLN A 234 1.67 -9.88 15.53
C GLN A 234 2.11 -11.06 14.65
N LYS A 235 3.43 -11.20 14.44
CA LYS A 235 4.03 -12.20 13.53
C LYS A 235 4.28 -13.58 14.15
N LYS A 236 4.16 -13.72 15.48
CA LYS A 236 4.42 -14.98 16.22
C LYS A 236 3.24 -15.39 17.12
N TYR A 237 3.07 -16.70 17.27
CA TYR A 237 2.09 -17.31 18.19
C TYR A 237 2.48 -17.12 19.67
N SER A 238 3.69 -17.57 20.04
CA SER A 238 4.17 -17.59 21.42
C SER A 238 5.41 -16.71 21.61
N PRO A 239 5.57 -16.10 22.79
CA PRO A 239 6.82 -15.47 23.20
C PRO A 239 8.02 -16.43 23.14
N GLN A 240 9.17 -15.89 22.77
CA GLN A 240 10.49 -16.52 22.86
C GLN A 240 11.03 -16.35 24.28
N ASN A 241 11.04 -17.44 25.04
CA ASN A 241 11.45 -17.44 26.45
C ASN A 241 12.97 -17.26 26.63
N ASP A 242 13.75 -17.49 25.58
CA ASP A 242 15.20 -17.33 25.52
C ASP A 242 15.64 -15.93 25.09
N ALA A 243 14.69 -15.01 24.83
CA ALA A 243 15.00 -13.63 24.52
C ALA A 243 15.62 -12.91 25.74
N THR A 244 16.75 -12.23 25.53
CA THR A 244 17.49 -11.52 26.58
C THR A 244 16.68 -10.40 27.24
N TYR A 245 15.88 -9.67 26.45
CA TYR A 245 15.12 -8.50 26.92
C TYR A 245 13.63 -8.71 26.74
N PHE A 246 13.15 -8.61 25.50
CA PHE A 246 11.77 -8.81 25.13
C PHE A 246 11.71 -9.82 23.99
N SER A 247 10.71 -10.69 24.02
CA SER A 247 10.40 -11.50 22.86
C SER A 247 9.90 -10.59 21.74
N ASP A 248 10.64 -10.54 20.64
CA ASP A 248 10.17 -9.88 19.42
C ASP A 248 8.98 -10.66 18.84
N MET A 249 7.80 -10.05 18.88
CA MET A 249 6.52 -10.66 18.52
C MET A 249 5.83 -9.98 17.35
N HIS A 250 6.40 -8.91 16.79
CA HIS A 250 5.71 -8.08 15.81
C HIS A 250 6.61 -7.54 14.72
N ASP A 251 5.99 -7.19 13.59
CA ASP A 251 6.58 -6.35 12.56
C ASP A 251 5.70 -5.10 12.39
N HIS A 252 6.24 -4.10 11.70
CA HIS A 252 5.55 -2.89 11.29
C HIS A 252 5.04 -2.99 9.86
N ILE A 253 3.91 -2.34 9.59
CA ILE A 253 3.45 -2.06 8.23
C ILE A 253 3.19 -0.56 8.13
N LEU A 254 4.07 0.16 7.43
CA LEU A 254 3.93 1.59 7.21
C LEU A 254 2.98 1.84 6.04
N ILE A 255 2.04 2.76 6.23
CA ILE A 255 1.01 3.10 5.24
C ILE A 255 1.15 4.56 4.83
N TYR A 256 1.32 4.79 3.54
CA TYR A 256 1.27 6.11 2.92
C TYR A 256 0.26 6.14 1.79
N ALA A 257 -0.55 7.19 1.74
CA ALA A 257 -1.33 7.49 0.55
C ALA A 257 -0.46 8.28 -0.45
N LYS A 258 -0.80 8.24 -1.74
CA LYS A 258 -0.24 9.26 -2.67
C LYS A 258 -0.78 10.65 -2.33
N MET A 259 -2.06 10.71 -2.00
CA MET A 259 -2.71 11.88 -1.42
C MET A 259 -3.60 11.44 -0.26
N ALA A 260 -3.30 11.90 0.95
CA ALA A 260 -4.14 11.69 2.11
C ALA A 260 -5.33 12.66 2.12
N LYS A 261 -6.37 12.28 2.85
CA LYS A 261 -7.51 13.15 3.14
C LYS A 261 -7.17 14.06 4.30
N GLU A 262 -7.51 15.33 4.20
CA GLU A 262 -7.42 16.26 5.34
C GLU A 262 -8.63 16.08 6.26
N ASN A 263 -9.81 15.87 5.67
CA ASN A 263 -11.07 15.67 6.35
C ASN A 263 -11.77 14.41 5.87
N LYS A 264 -12.54 13.78 6.77
CA LYS A 264 -13.28 12.55 6.49
C LYS A 264 -14.18 12.63 5.24
N ASN A 265 -14.73 13.82 4.96
CA ASN A 265 -15.71 14.03 3.91
C ASN A 265 -15.10 14.50 2.59
N ASP A 266 -13.77 14.59 2.50
CA ASP A 266 -13.11 14.98 1.26
C ASP A 266 -13.37 13.95 0.17
N ASN A 267 -13.61 14.45 -1.04
CA ASN A 267 -13.86 13.66 -2.25
C ASN A 267 -12.56 13.33 -3.02
N TYR A 268 -11.42 13.80 -2.55
CA TYR A 268 -10.09 13.49 -3.06
C TYR A 268 -9.30 12.63 -2.07
N GLY A 269 -8.15 12.11 -2.51
CA GLY A 269 -7.26 11.31 -1.70
C GLY A 269 -7.75 9.90 -1.40
N TRP A 270 -6.89 9.10 -0.76
CA TRP A 270 -7.17 7.70 -0.49
C TRP A 270 -8.37 7.53 0.45
N ASN A 271 -9.34 6.72 0.02
CA ASN A 271 -10.53 6.41 0.78
C ASN A 271 -10.49 4.98 1.28
N ARG A 272 -10.08 4.78 2.54
CA ARG A 272 -10.07 3.45 3.16
C ARG A 272 -11.46 2.81 3.13
N LYS A 273 -11.50 1.52 2.88
CA LYS A 273 -12.71 0.70 2.96
C LYS A 273 -12.91 0.19 4.38
N LEU A 274 -14.14 -0.19 4.67
CA LEU A 274 -14.52 -0.77 5.95
C LEU A 274 -14.41 -2.28 5.86
N LEU A 275 -13.91 -2.89 6.92
CA LEU A 275 -13.90 -4.35 7.01
C LEU A 275 -15.30 -4.87 7.32
N PRO A 276 -15.69 -6.06 6.84
CA PRO A 276 -16.96 -6.67 7.22
C PRO A 276 -17.02 -6.88 8.75
N ARG A 277 -18.22 -6.74 9.31
CA ARG A 277 -18.47 -7.06 10.72
C ARG A 277 -18.39 -8.56 10.93
N SER A 278 -17.76 -9.00 12.02
CA SER A 278 -17.73 -10.42 12.35
C SER A 278 -19.05 -10.91 12.95
N ASP A 279 -19.33 -12.21 12.84
CA ASP A 279 -20.52 -12.83 13.45
C ASP A 279 -20.56 -12.61 14.97
N ALA A 280 -19.41 -12.65 15.62
CA ALA A 280 -19.26 -12.38 17.05
C ALA A 280 -19.63 -10.92 17.43
N GLN A 281 -19.61 -9.99 16.48
CA GLN A 281 -20.09 -8.62 16.69
C GLN A 281 -21.57 -8.48 16.37
N ASN A 282 -22.03 -9.13 15.30
CA ASN A 282 -23.44 -9.15 14.94
C ASN A 282 -24.28 -9.81 16.03
N SER A 283 -23.78 -10.89 16.65
CA SER A 283 -24.45 -11.61 17.74
C SER A 283 -24.65 -10.78 19.03
N ARG A 284 -23.96 -9.64 19.16
CA ARG A 284 -24.16 -8.69 20.27
C ARG A 284 -25.43 -7.87 20.12
N TYR A 285 -26.00 -7.81 18.92
CA TYR A 285 -27.28 -7.17 18.65
C TYR A 285 -28.38 -8.22 18.76
N LYS A 286 -29.38 -7.96 19.59
CA LYS A 286 -30.53 -8.85 19.84
C LYS A 286 -31.81 -8.04 19.77
N ASN A 287 -32.95 -8.71 19.62
CA ASN A 287 -34.26 -8.04 19.65
C ASN A 287 -35.15 -8.65 20.74
N PRO A 288 -34.81 -8.48 22.04
CA PRO A 288 -35.53 -9.13 23.14
C PRO A 288 -36.95 -8.58 23.36
N ASP A 289 -37.28 -7.44 22.76
CA ASP A 289 -38.54 -6.74 22.93
C ASP A 289 -39.32 -6.54 21.62
N ASP A 290 -39.01 -7.38 20.62
CA ASP A 290 -39.68 -7.43 19.32
C ASP A 290 -39.84 -6.06 18.63
N ASP A 291 -38.83 -5.19 18.76
CA ASP A 291 -38.87 -3.87 18.15
C ASP A 291 -38.86 -4.00 16.61
N PRO A 292 -39.77 -3.31 15.89
CA PRO A 292 -39.89 -3.45 14.43
C PRO A 292 -38.66 -2.98 13.65
N ARG A 293 -37.74 -2.23 14.27
CA ARG A 293 -36.47 -1.80 13.65
C ARG A 293 -35.40 -2.90 13.64
N GLY A 294 -35.67 -4.03 14.28
CA GLY A 294 -34.80 -5.20 14.30
C GLY A 294 -33.77 -5.21 15.43
N PRO A 295 -32.75 -6.07 15.34
CA PRO A 295 -31.76 -6.27 16.41
C PRO A 295 -31.04 -4.98 16.82
N TRP A 296 -30.90 -4.77 18.12
CA TRP A 296 -30.24 -3.64 18.74
C TRP A 296 -29.33 -4.09 19.88
N LYS A 297 -28.45 -3.20 20.34
CA LYS A 297 -27.68 -3.41 21.58
C LYS A 297 -27.86 -2.24 22.53
N SER A 298 -27.77 -2.54 23.81
CA SER A 298 -27.81 -1.54 24.88
C SER A 298 -26.57 -0.64 24.81
N SER A 299 -26.78 0.67 24.81
CA SER A 299 -25.73 1.70 24.84
C SER A 299 -25.91 2.61 26.06
N ASP A 300 -24.80 2.99 26.69
CA ASP A 300 -24.79 3.91 27.83
C ASP A 300 -25.53 5.22 27.47
N LEU A 301 -26.40 5.68 28.37
CA LEU A 301 -27.16 6.92 28.24
C LEU A 301 -26.50 8.07 29.02
N SER A 302 -25.34 7.85 29.66
CA SER A 302 -24.61 8.85 30.43
C SER A 302 -23.32 9.30 29.74
N VAL A 303 -22.83 10.50 30.06
CA VAL A 303 -21.59 11.06 29.51
C VAL A 303 -20.80 11.80 30.59
N LYS A 304 -19.46 11.84 30.46
CA LYS A 304 -18.57 12.54 31.41
C LYS A 304 -18.64 14.06 31.28
N THR A 305 -18.88 14.58 30.08
CA THR A 305 -18.99 16.02 29.83
C THR A 305 -20.22 16.55 30.53
N TYR A 306 -20.03 17.11 31.73
CA TYR A 306 -21.13 17.48 32.60
C TYR A 306 -21.93 18.65 32.02
N SER A 307 -23.25 18.52 32.03
CA SER A 307 -24.18 19.60 31.78
C SER A 307 -25.29 19.56 32.83
N LYS A 308 -25.48 20.69 33.52
CA LYS A 308 -26.54 20.85 34.53
C LYS A 308 -27.93 20.62 33.95
N SER A 309 -28.16 20.94 32.67
CA SER A 309 -29.46 20.73 32.01
C SER A 309 -29.77 19.25 31.76
N ASN A 310 -28.75 18.39 31.78
CA ASN A 310 -28.88 16.96 31.55
C ASN A 310 -28.71 16.13 32.84
N ASP A 311 -28.68 16.80 33.99
CA ASP A 311 -28.61 16.21 35.31
C ASP A 311 -30.01 16.23 35.93
N TYR A 312 -30.77 15.15 35.71
CA TYR A 312 -32.14 15.00 36.17
C TYR A 312 -32.46 13.55 36.49
N SER A 313 -33.41 13.33 37.39
CA SER A 313 -33.87 11.98 37.73
C SER A 313 -34.80 11.41 36.66
N ILE A 314 -34.68 10.11 36.40
CA ILE A 314 -35.56 9.32 35.53
C ILE A 314 -36.33 8.32 36.40
N ILE A 315 -37.64 8.22 36.16
CA ILE A 315 -38.48 7.19 36.79
C ILE A 315 -38.59 6.03 35.79
N THR A 316 -38.19 4.83 36.21
CA THR A 316 -38.31 3.60 35.41
C THR A 316 -39.77 3.12 35.35
N PRO A 317 -40.13 2.22 34.42
CA PRO A 317 -41.44 1.56 34.41
C PRO A 317 -41.83 0.89 35.73
N SER A 318 -40.86 0.33 36.46
CA SER A 318 -41.07 -0.26 37.80
C SER A 318 -41.35 0.77 38.91
N GLY A 319 -41.26 2.08 38.63
CA GLY A 319 -41.40 3.16 39.60
C GLY A 319 -40.11 3.53 40.34
N ARG A 320 -38.99 2.86 40.05
CA ARG A 320 -37.67 3.19 40.63
C ARG A 320 -37.17 4.53 40.10
N VAL A 321 -36.60 5.35 40.98
CA VAL A 321 -35.95 6.62 40.60
C VAL A 321 -34.46 6.37 40.38
N VAL A 322 -33.96 6.78 39.21
CA VAL A 322 -32.56 6.61 38.80
C VAL A 322 -31.96 7.98 38.48
N ASN A 323 -30.80 8.26 39.07
CA ASN A 323 -29.98 9.44 38.79
C ASN A 323 -28.80 9.06 37.89
N PRO A 324 -28.20 10.01 37.15
CA PRO A 324 -26.97 9.73 36.43
C PRO A 324 -25.86 9.30 37.41
N PRO A 325 -24.90 8.47 36.97
CA PRO A 325 -23.79 8.06 37.84
C PRO A 325 -22.98 9.26 38.36
N PRO A 326 -22.27 9.14 39.50
CA PRO A 326 -21.41 10.21 40.01
C PRO A 326 -20.42 10.70 38.95
N SER A 327 -20.25 12.03 38.88
CA SER A 327 -19.38 12.72 37.90
C SER A 327 -19.80 12.55 36.43
N ARG A 328 -21.06 12.20 36.17
CA ARG A 328 -21.65 12.12 34.83
C ARG A 328 -23.02 12.82 34.82
N CYS A 329 -23.52 13.14 33.63
CA CYS A 329 -24.91 13.51 33.41
C CYS A 329 -25.49 12.64 32.27
N TRP A 330 -26.77 12.76 31.96
CA TRP A 330 -27.33 12.08 30.80
C TRP A 330 -26.79 12.68 29.49
N VAL A 331 -26.72 11.86 28.44
CA VAL A 331 -26.30 12.28 27.09
C VAL A 331 -27.30 13.28 26.51
N VAL A 332 -28.58 13.16 26.86
CA VAL A 332 -29.68 13.93 26.28
C VAL A 332 -30.42 14.74 27.34
N SER A 333 -31.02 15.86 26.92
CA SER A 333 -31.90 16.67 27.77
C SER A 333 -33.18 15.92 28.13
N LYS A 334 -33.87 16.35 29.18
CA LYS A 334 -35.13 15.73 29.64
C LYS A 334 -36.20 15.67 28.54
N GLY A 335 -36.33 16.73 27.75
CA GLY A 335 -37.28 16.77 26.62
C GLY A 335 -36.93 15.72 25.56
N LYS A 336 -35.65 15.62 25.18
CA LYS A 336 -35.22 14.64 24.19
C LYS A 336 -35.32 13.21 24.70
N PHE A 337 -35.07 12.98 26.00
CA PHE A 337 -35.28 11.69 26.63
C PHE A 337 -36.74 11.23 26.50
N GLU A 338 -37.70 12.12 26.76
CA GLU A 338 -39.13 11.80 26.63
C GLU A 338 -39.53 11.49 25.17
N GLU A 339 -38.95 12.19 24.19
CA GLU A 339 -39.13 11.85 22.77
C GLU A 339 -38.61 10.43 22.47
N LEU A 340 -37.38 10.12 22.89
CA LEU A 340 -36.77 8.81 22.68
C LEU A 340 -37.54 7.70 23.41
N ARG A 341 -38.08 8.00 24.59
CA ARG A 341 -38.92 7.08 25.35
C ARG A 341 -40.22 6.78 24.62
N LYS A 342 -40.89 7.79 24.06
CA LYS A 342 -42.10 7.63 23.24
C LYS A 342 -41.83 6.86 21.94
N ASP A 343 -40.65 7.06 21.34
CA ASP A 343 -40.17 6.34 20.15
C ASP A 343 -39.61 4.94 20.49
N ASN A 344 -39.85 4.41 21.69
CA ASN A 344 -39.38 3.10 22.15
C ASN A 344 -37.86 2.89 21.98
N ARG A 345 -37.05 3.94 22.10
CA ARG A 345 -35.56 3.89 21.98
C ARG A 345 -34.86 3.76 23.31
N ILE A 346 -35.58 3.84 24.41
CA ILE A 346 -35.03 3.69 25.77
C ILE A 346 -35.36 2.30 26.28
N TRP A 347 -34.33 1.59 26.73
CA TRP A 347 -34.45 0.27 27.31
C TRP A 347 -34.23 0.32 28.82
N PHE A 348 -35.07 -0.39 29.57
CA PHE A 348 -35.05 -0.46 31.03
C PHE A 348 -34.80 -1.88 31.55
N GLY A 349 -34.28 -2.79 30.72
CA GLY A 349 -34.23 -4.21 31.05
C GLY A 349 -35.58 -4.91 30.87
N GLU A 350 -35.56 -6.23 30.86
CA GLU A 350 -36.75 -7.07 30.64
C GLU A 350 -37.83 -6.80 31.70
N GLU A 351 -37.41 -6.57 32.95
CA GLU A 351 -38.30 -6.24 34.08
C GLU A 351 -38.63 -4.74 34.19
N GLY A 352 -38.08 -3.89 33.31
CA GLY A 352 -38.33 -2.44 33.36
C GLY A 352 -37.75 -1.72 34.59
N ASN A 353 -36.74 -2.29 35.24
CA ASN A 353 -36.16 -1.79 36.51
C ASN A 353 -34.69 -1.34 36.42
N ASN A 354 -34.05 -1.51 35.26
CA ASN A 354 -32.65 -1.15 35.07
C ASN A 354 -32.46 0.36 34.87
N VAL A 355 -31.21 0.80 35.02
CA VAL A 355 -30.77 2.14 34.58
C VAL A 355 -31.07 2.26 33.07
N PRO A 356 -31.68 3.38 32.63
CA PRO A 356 -32.07 3.54 31.23
C PRO A 356 -30.85 3.49 30.31
N SER A 357 -30.98 2.75 29.21
CA SER A 357 -30.00 2.69 28.15
C SER A 357 -30.62 3.03 26.80
N LEU A 358 -29.79 3.47 25.86
CA LEU A 358 -30.24 3.75 24.49
C LEU A 358 -30.16 2.47 23.67
N LYS A 359 -31.22 2.14 22.93
CA LYS A 359 -31.18 1.10 21.90
C LYS A 359 -30.39 1.61 20.70
N LYS A 360 -29.31 0.91 20.37
CA LYS A 360 -28.51 1.17 19.18
C LYS A 360 -28.77 0.08 18.15
N TYR A 361 -29.62 0.38 17.17
CA TYR A 361 -30.07 -0.58 16.15
C TYR A 361 -28.97 -0.94 15.17
N LEU A 362 -28.91 -2.22 14.79
CA LEU A 362 -27.94 -2.73 13.82
C LEU A 362 -28.10 -2.07 12.45
N THR A 363 -29.35 -1.74 12.09
CA THR A 363 -29.72 -1.06 10.84
C THR A 363 -29.33 0.42 10.81
N GLU A 364 -29.06 1.03 11.97
CA GLU A 364 -28.74 2.45 12.10
C GLU A 364 -27.24 2.70 12.38
N VAL A 365 -26.46 1.65 12.60
CA VAL A 365 -25.00 1.77 12.76
C VAL A 365 -24.30 1.68 11.40
N GLN A 366 -23.14 2.34 11.31
CA GLN A 366 -22.27 2.25 10.14
C GLN A 366 -22.01 0.78 9.79
N ASP A 367 -22.26 0.43 8.53
CA ASP A 367 -22.04 -0.93 8.06
C ASP A 367 -20.55 -1.16 7.80
N GLY A 368 -19.96 -2.06 8.60
CA GLY A 368 -18.54 -2.38 8.57
C GLY A 368 -17.74 -1.73 9.69
N MET A 369 -16.48 -2.13 9.80
CA MET A 369 -15.54 -1.72 10.83
C MET A 369 -14.45 -0.84 10.27
N VAL A 370 -14.11 0.19 11.03
CA VAL A 370 -12.87 0.94 10.81
C VAL A 370 -11.69 0.04 11.21
N PRO A 371 -10.69 -0.17 10.33
CA PRO A 371 -9.48 -0.90 10.68
C PRO A 371 -8.76 -0.24 11.86
N VAL A 372 -8.17 -1.05 12.73
CA VAL A 372 -7.34 -0.61 13.86
C VAL A 372 -5.85 -0.77 13.51
N THR A 373 -4.96 -0.13 14.28
CA THR A 373 -3.51 -0.20 14.08
C THR A 373 -2.83 -1.39 14.75
N TRP A 374 -3.60 -2.24 15.45
CA TRP A 374 -3.11 -3.45 16.10
C TRP A 374 -3.70 -4.69 15.42
N TRP A 375 -2.89 -5.41 14.66
CA TRP A 375 -3.32 -6.56 13.86
C TRP A 375 -2.82 -7.85 14.49
N THR A 376 -3.75 -8.62 15.03
CA THR A 376 -3.43 -9.88 15.70
C THR A 376 -3.36 -11.03 14.70
N ARG A 377 -2.63 -12.07 15.09
CA ARG A 377 -2.50 -13.32 14.33
C ARG A 377 -3.84 -14.00 14.04
N GLU A 378 -4.83 -13.88 14.93
CA GLU A 378 -6.15 -14.48 14.73
C GLU A 378 -6.83 -13.88 13.50
N THR A 379 -6.58 -12.59 13.23
CA THR A 379 -7.21 -11.85 12.13
C THR A 379 -6.38 -11.81 10.85
N CYS A 380 -5.05 -11.97 10.94
CA CYS A 380 -4.14 -11.74 9.82
C CYS A 380 -3.19 -12.92 9.51
N GLY A 381 -3.20 -13.98 10.31
CA GLY A 381 -2.17 -15.01 10.27
C GLY A 381 -0.85 -14.57 10.92
N ASP A 382 0.08 -15.51 10.98
CA ASP A 382 1.41 -15.37 11.55
C ASP A 382 2.44 -16.14 10.70
N ASN A 383 3.73 -16.03 11.04
CA ASN A 383 4.80 -16.68 10.28
C ASN A 383 4.69 -18.21 10.25
N GLN A 384 4.11 -18.83 11.29
CA GLN A 384 3.94 -20.28 11.33
C GLN A 384 2.88 -20.73 10.34
N GLU A 385 1.76 -20.01 10.28
CA GLU A 385 0.69 -20.23 9.31
C GLU A 385 1.19 -20.06 7.88
N SER A 386 1.94 -18.99 7.58
CA SER A 386 2.48 -18.77 6.23
C SER A 386 3.36 -19.93 5.74
N LYS A 387 4.18 -20.49 6.64
CA LYS A 387 5.02 -21.66 6.33
C LYS A 387 4.17 -22.90 6.05
N GLN A 388 3.09 -23.09 6.80
CA GLN A 388 2.17 -24.20 6.59
C GLN A 388 1.39 -24.06 5.28
N GLU A 389 0.92 -22.85 4.95
CA GLU A 389 0.26 -22.54 3.69
C GLU A 389 1.17 -22.85 2.50
N LEU A 390 2.41 -22.32 2.52
CA LEU A 390 3.39 -22.55 1.46
C LEU A 390 3.72 -24.03 1.33
N LYS A 391 3.99 -24.71 2.45
CA LYS A 391 4.27 -26.16 2.46
C LYS A 391 3.09 -26.99 1.98
N SER A 392 1.85 -26.59 2.25
CA SER A 392 0.68 -27.30 1.75
C SER A 392 0.56 -27.19 0.22
N LEU A 393 0.88 -26.02 -0.32
CA LEU A 393 0.77 -25.74 -1.75
C LEU A 393 1.94 -26.33 -2.55
N LEU A 394 3.14 -26.32 -1.98
CA LEU A 394 4.41 -26.77 -2.58
C LEU A 394 4.98 -27.99 -1.82
N HIS A 395 4.12 -28.94 -1.46
CA HIS A 395 4.44 -30.05 -0.54
C HIS A 395 5.48 -31.05 -1.05
N ASP A 396 5.65 -31.13 -2.36
CA ASP A 396 6.60 -31.94 -3.12
C ASP A 396 7.89 -31.20 -3.45
N ILE A 397 7.96 -29.89 -3.18
CA ILE A 397 9.15 -29.09 -3.43
C ILE A 397 9.84 -28.82 -2.08
N ASP A 398 11.09 -29.28 -1.96
CA ASP A 398 11.93 -28.91 -0.82
C ASP A 398 12.37 -27.45 -1.01
N ILE A 399 11.62 -26.53 -0.41
CA ILE A 399 11.85 -25.09 -0.49
C ILE A 399 12.13 -24.56 0.90
N PHE A 400 13.26 -23.87 1.02
CA PHE A 400 13.55 -23.04 2.16
C PHE A 400 13.15 -21.59 1.85
N PHE A 401 11.94 -21.20 2.30
CA PHE A 401 11.53 -19.79 2.33
C PHE A 401 11.38 -19.39 3.79
N ASP A 402 12.23 -18.49 4.27
CA ASP A 402 12.39 -18.30 5.71
C ASP A 402 11.16 -17.68 6.38
N THR A 403 10.48 -16.75 5.70
CA THR A 403 9.34 -16.00 6.26
C THR A 403 8.38 -15.47 5.18
N PRO A 404 7.66 -16.34 4.43
CA PRO A 404 6.63 -15.83 3.54
C PRO A 404 5.55 -15.12 4.36
N LYS A 405 4.91 -14.10 3.79
CA LYS A 405 3.80 -13.40 4.45
C LYS A 405 2.51 -14.23 4.34
N PRO A 406 1.59 -14.17 5.34
CA PRO A 406 0.35 -14.94 5.31
C PRO A 406 -0.62 -14.38 4.26
N VAL A 407 -1.37 -15.25 3.59
CA VAL A 407 -2.40 -14.83 2.62
C VAL A 407 -3.47 -13.96 3.30
N ARG A 408 -3.87 -14.30 4.53
CA ARG A 408 -4.88 -13.53 5.29
C ARG A 408 -4.45 -12.09 5.57
N LEU A 409 -3.15 -11.85 5.79
CA LEU A 409 -2.61 -10.50 6.00
C LEU A 409 -2.82 -9.64 4.75
N ILE A 410 -2.41 -10.17 3.59
CA ILE A 410 -2.52 -9.42 2.32
C ILE A 410 -3.98 -9.26 1.90
N LYS A 411 -4.82 -10.29 2.05
CA LYS A 411 -6.27 -10.17 1.79
C LYS A 411 -6.92 -9.07 2.63
N LYS A 412 -6.56 -8.94 3.92
CA LYS A 412 -7.06 -7.85 4.75
C LYS A 412 -6.61 -6.49 4.23
N ILE A 413 -5.36 -6.36 3.78
CA ILE A 413 -4.87 -5.14 3.15
C ILE A 413 -5.67 -4.82 1.87
N LEU A 414 -5.89 -5.80 1.00
CA LEU A 414 -6.68 -5.65 -0.24
C LEU A 414 -8.11 -5.17 0.06
N GLN A 415 -8.78 -5.79 1.03
CA GLN A 415 -10.14 -5.42 1.46
C GLN A 415 -10.23 -3.96 1.95
N ILE A 416 -9.16 -3.41 2.54
CA ILE A 416 -9.13 -2.03 3.06
C ILE A 416 -8.83 -1.02 1.95
N SER A 417 -8.20 -1.45 0.85
CA SER A 417 -7.53 -0.53 -0.07
C SER A 417 -7.99 -0.59 -1.52
N THR A 418 -8.72 -1.63 -1.95
CA THR A 418 -9.02 -1.89 -3.37
C THR A 418 -10.49 -2.17 -3.66
N GLU A 419 -10.91 -1.86 -4.88
CA GLU A 419 -12.19 -2.18 -5.51
C GLU A 419 -12.03 -3.26 -6.58
N ALA A 420 -13.14 -3.62 -7.25
CA ALA A 420 -13.23 -4.81 -8.07
C ALA A 420 -12.28 -4.89 -9.28
N ASP A 421 -11.79 -3.77 -9.83
CA ASP A 421 -10.96 -3.76 -11.06
C ASP A 421 -9.61 -3.06 -10.84
N ASP A 422 -9.24 -2.82 -9.59
CA ASP A 422 -8.04 -2.09 -9.23
C ASP A 422 -6.76 -2.88 -9.53
N ILE A 423 -5.65 -2.17 -9.79
CA ILE A 423 -4.33 -2.74 -10.05
C ILE A 423 -3.50 -2.72 -8.78
N ILE A 424 -2.94 -3.88 -8.43
CA ILE A 424 -2.06 -4.12 -7.30
C ILE A 424 -0.65 -4.39 -7.82
N LEU A 425 0.34 -3.70 -7.28
CA LEU A 425 1.74 -3.90 -7.62
C LEU A 425 2.51 -4.38 -6.39
N ASP A 426 3.32 -5.41 -6.57
CA ASP A 426 4.29 -5.88 -5.58
C ASP A 426 5.62 -6.13 -6.28
N PHE A 427 6.59 -5.25 -6.00
CA PHE A 427 7.91 -5.29 -6.61
C PHE A 427 8.99 -5.91 -5.72
N PHE A 428 8.55 -6.58 -4.65
CA PHE A 428 9.32 -7.49 -3.81
C PHE A 428 8.48 -8.77 -3.61
N ALA A 429 8.09 -9.40 -4.73
CA ALA A 429 7.02 -10.39 -4.73
C ALA A 429 7.33 -11.64 -3.87
N GLY A 430 8.61 -11.96 -3.71
CA GLY A 430 9.09 -13.12 -2.96
C GLY A 430 8.43 -14.39 -3.47
N SER A 431 7.72 -15.09 -2.59
CA SER A 431 7.01 -16.32 -2.95
C SER A 431 5.75 -16.10 -3.80
N GLY A 432 5.26 -14.87 -3.99
CA GLY A 432 4.03 -14.60 -4.75
C GLY A 432 2.74 -14.56 -3.91
N THR A 433 2.84 -14.33 -2.60
CA THR A 433 1.68 -14.24 -1.68
C THR A 433 0.65 -13.21 -2.15
N THR A 434 1.10 -12.08 -2.70
CA THR A 434 0.21 -11.01 -3.16
C THR A 434 -0.70 -11.46 -4.31
N ALA A 435 -0.16 -12.14 -5.34
CA ALA A 435 -0.97 -12.64 -6.44
C ALA A 435 -1.96 -13.72 -5.98
N GLN A 436 -1.53 -14.66 -5.14
CA GLN A 436 -2.46 -15.64 -4.55
C GLN A 436 -3.60 -14.95 -3.80
N SER A 437 -3.29 -13.94 -2.99
CA SER A 437 -4.29 -13.21 -2.20
C SER A 437 -5.29 -12.45 -3.07
N VAL A 438 -4.84 -11.92 -4.22
CA VAL A 438 -5.70 -11.29 -5.23
C VAL A 438 -6.63 -12.33 -5.85
N LEU A 439 -6.11 -13.49 -6.27
CA LEU A 439 -6.90 -14.57 -6.85
C LEU A 439 -7.97 -15.08 -5.87
N ASP A 440 -7.58 -15.34 -4.62
CA ASP A 440 -8.48 -15.82 -3.57
C ASP A 440 -9.59 -14.80 -3.29
N LEU A 441 -9.25 -13.51 -3.19
CA LEU A 441 -10.23 -12.46 -2.91
C LEU A 441 -11.17 -12.23 -4.10
N ASN A 442 -10.66 -12.23 -5.34
CA ASN A 442 -11.47 -12.14 -6.56
C ASN A 442 -12.48 -13.28 -6.63
N ASN A 443 -12.06 -14.50 -6.27
CA ASN A 443 -12.93 -15.66 -6.20
C ASN A 443 -14.05 -15.49 -5.15
N GLU A 444 -13.70 -14.95 -3.97
CA GLU A 444 -14.64 -14.75 -2.86
C GLU A 444 -15.71 -13.67 -3.11
N ASP A 445 -15.32 -12.53 -3.70
CA ASP A 445 -16.21 -11.38 -3.86
C ASP A 445 -16.70 -11.15 -5.30
N GLY A 446 -16.33 -12.03 -6.24
CA GLY A 446 -16.80 -11.96 -7.63
C GLY A 446 -16.11 -10.88 -8.47
N SER A 447 -14.96 -10.37 -8.03
CA SER A 447 -14.26 -9.26 -8.68
C SER A 447 -13.12 -9.68 -9.62
N ASN A 448 -12.42 -8.69 -10.21
CA ASN A 448 -11.40 -8.82 -11.24
C ASN A 448 -10.19 -7.91 -10.98
N ARG A 449 -9.74 -7.83 -9.73
CA ARG A 449 -8.50 -7.11 -9.38
C ARG A 449 -7.32 -7.72 -10.13
N LYS A 450 -6.36 -6.89 -10.51
CA LYS A 450 -5.19 -7.32 -11.30
C LYS A 450 -3.93 -7.18 -10.48
N SER A 451 -3.03 -8.16 -10.54
CA SER A 451 -1.72 -8.08 -9.88
C SER A 451 -0.57 -7.93 -10.88
N ILE A 452 0.41 -7.10 -10.53
CA ILE A 452 1.72 -7.00 -11.18
C ILE A 452 2.76 -7.38 -10.14
N LEU A 453 3.43 -8.51 -10.33
CA LEU A 453 4.53 -8.95 -9.49
C LEU A 453 5.86 -8.66 -10.19
N ILE A 454 6.86 -8.21 -9.44
CA ILE A 454 8.25 -8.13 -9.90
C ILE A 454 9.13 -8.93 -8.95
N GLN A 455 9.91 -9.86 -9.48
CA GLN A 455 10.80 -10.72 -8.72
C GLN A 455 12.15 -10.84 -9.41
N LEU A 456 13.23 -10.59 -8.65
CA LEU A 456 14.59 -10.88 -9.11
C LEU A 456 14.79 -12.41 -9.15
N PRO A 457 15.42 -12.97 -10.20
CA PRO A 457 15.73 -14.40 -10.29
C PRO A 457 16.92 -14.77 -9.39
N GLU A 458 16.77 -14.58 -8.09
CA GLU A 458 17.75 -14.94 -7.06
C GLU A 458 17.94 -16.46 -7.04
N PRO A 459 19.19 -16.97 -7.12
CA PRO A 459 19.45 -18.41 -7.11
C PRO A 459 18.95 -19.12 -5.85
N THR A 460 18.55 -20.37 -5.99
CA THR A 460 18.21 -21.26 -4.87
C THR A 460 19.08 -22.52 -4.89
N ASP A 461 19.06 -23.27 -3.80
CA ASP A 461 19.72 -24.58 -3.72
C ASP A 461 18.90 -25.71 -4.40
N ASN A 462 17.71 -25.41 -4.95
CA ASN A 462 16.83 -26.37 -5.60
C ASN A 462 17.08 -26.42 -7.12
N ALA A 463 17.50 -27.57 -7.64
CA ALA A 463 17.82 -27.72 -9.06
C ALA A 463 16.61 -27.65 -10.00
N GLU A 464 15.41 -28.02 -9.53
CA GLU A 464 14.16 -27.95 -10.30
C GLU A 464 13.60 -26.53 -10.32
N TYR A 465 13.78 -25.79 -9.22
CA TYR A 465 13.38 -24.39 -9.07
C TYR A 465 14.60 -23.52 -8.79
N PRO A 466 15.48 -23.31 -9.80
CA PRO A 466 16.80 -22.72 -9.60
C PRO A 466 16.76 -21.26 -9.15
N THR A 467 15.59 -20.60 -9.21
CA THR A 467 15.45 -19.21 -8.76
C THR A 467 14.18 -18.98 -7.94
N ILE A 468 14.18 -17.95 -7.10
CA ILE A 468 12.99 -17.50 -6.35
C ILE A 468 11.86 -17.11 -7.31
N ALA A 469 12.18 -16.57 -8.49
CA ALA A 469 11.17 -16.24 -9.50
C ALA A 469 10.43 -17.48 -10.03
N GLU A 470 11.09 -18.63 -10.16
CA GLU A 470 10.43 -19.90 -10.52
C GLU A 470 9.47 -20.36 -9.42
N ILE A 471 9.88 -20.26 -8.16
CA ILE A 471 9.03 -20.58 -7.01
C ILE A 471 7.80 -19.67 -6.98
N CYS A 472 7.98 -18.37 -7.25
CA CYS A 472 6.89 -17.39 -7.33
C CYS A 472 5.86 -17.78 -8.40
N LYS A 473 6.33 -18.06 -9.63
CA LYS A 473 5.48 -18.51 -10.74
C LYS A 473 4.75 -19.81 -10.39
N GLU A 474 5.45 -20.77 -9.79
CA GLU A 474 4.86 -22.07 -9.44
C GLU A 474 3.83 -21.96 -8.32
N ARG A 475 4.08 -21.15 -7.29
CA ARG A 475 3.09 -20.86 -6.24
C ARG A 475 1.80 -20.33 -6.85
N VAL A 476 1.89 -19.33 -7.72
CA VAL A 476 0.72 -18.72 -8.36
C VAL A 476 0.01 -19.73 -9.26
N ARG A 477 0.75 -20.52 -10.06
CA ARG A 477 0.20 -21.59 -10.91
C ARG A 477 -0.60 -22.61 -10.10
N ARG A 478 -0.09 -23.07 -8.96
CA ARG A 478 -0.79 -24.03 -8.11
C ARG A 478 -1.99 -23.44 -7.39
N ALA A 479 -1.92 -22.16 -6.99
CA ALA A 479 -3.07 -21.45 -6.45
C ALA A 479 -4.21 -21.39 -7.49
N ILE A 480 -3.89 -21.10 -8.75
CA ILE A 480 -4.86 -21.11 -9.85
C ILE A 480 -5.45 -22.50 -10.05
N ASN A 481 -4.62 -23.55 -10.11
CA ASN A 481 -5.08 -24.92 -10.29
C ASN A 481 -6.05 -25.33 -9.17
N LYS A 482 -5.71 -25.03 -7.92
CA LYS A 482 -6.58 -25.29 -6.77
C LYS A 482 -7.94 -24.58 -6.91
N LEU A 483 -7.95 -23.30 -7.28
CA LEU A 483 -9.20 -22.55 -7.50
C LEU A 483 -10.03 -23.12 -8.65
N ASN A 484 -9.38 -23.62 -9.71
CA ASN A 484 -10.05 -24.25 -10.84
C ASN A 484 -10.65 -25.62 -10.47
N GLU A 485 -10.01 -26.37 -9.58
CA GLU A 485 -10.54 -27.63 -9.05
C GLU A 485 -11.74 -27.40 -8.10
N GLU A 486 -11.67 -26.37 -7.26
CA GLU A 486 -12.73 -26.04 -6.29
C GLU A 486 -13.96 -25.39 -6.94
N ALA A 487 -13.78 -24.68 -8.05
CA ALA A 487 -14.84 -24.00 -8.81
C ALA A 487 -14.70 -24.25 -10.32
N PRO A 488 -15.05 -25.45 -10.81
CA PRO A 488 -14.86 -25.87 -12.20
C PRO A 488 -15.90 -25.30 -13.18
N ASP A 489 -16.73 -24.34 -12.79
CA ASP A 489 -17.91 -23.94 -13.55
C ASP A 489 -17.55 -23.21 -14.85
N ASP A 490 -18.17 -23.60 -15.97
CA ASP A 490 -17.94 -23.12 -17.35
C ASP A 490 -18.30 -21.62 -17.57
N LYS A 491 -18.63 -20.89 -16.50
CA LYS A 491 -18.95 -19.46 -16.48
C LYS A 491 -17.97 -18.66 -15.63
N LEU A 492 -16.69 -19.05 -15.63
CA LEU A 492 -15.62 -18.26 -15.02
C LEU A 492 -15.57 -16.86 -15.65
N THR A 493 -16.13 -15.87 -14.95
CA THR A 493 -16.02 -14.44 -15.29
C THR A 493 -14.75 -13.81 -14.74
N GLN A 494 -14.02 -14.52 -13.87
CA GLN A 494 -12.84 -14.04 -13.18
C GLN A 494 -11.57 -14.39 -13.96
N ASP A 495 -10.72 -13.40 -14.18
CA ASP A 495 -9.38 -13.60 -14.71
C ASP A 495 -8.46 -14.23 -13.66
N ARG A 496 -8.09 -15.49 -13.89
CA ARG A 496 -7.17 -16.25 -13.02
C ARG A 496 -5.78 -16.43 -13.61
N GLY A 497 -5.55 -16.07 -14.88
CA GLY A 497 -4.26 -16.30 -15.54
C GLY A 497 -3.16 -15.36 -15.04
N PHE A 498 -1.97 -15.47 -15.64
CA PHE A 498 -0.92 -14.45 -15.58
C PHE A 498 0.01 -14.53 -16.80
N LYS A 499 0.56 -13.38 -17.21
CA LYS A 499 1.62 -13.31 -18.22
C LYS A 499 2.99 -13.18 -17.56
N VAL A 500 3.95 -13.95 -18.05
CA VAL A 500 5.35 -13.83 -17.67
C VAL A 500 6.08 -12.92 -18.66
N PHE A 501 6.84 -11.99 -18.10
CA PHE A 501 7.80 -11.18 -18.83
C PHE A 501 9.17 -11.29 -18.18
N LYS A 502 10.24 -11.29 -18.97
CA LYS A 502 11.62 -11.24 -18.46
C LYS A 502 12.30 -9.96 -18.90
N LEU A 503 13.02 -9.33 -17.99
CA LEU A 503 13.87 -8.18 -18.33
C LEU A 503 14.96 -8.63 -19.31
N ALA A 504 15.15 -7.87 -20.38
CA ALA A 504 16.10 -8.18 -21.43
C ALA A 504 16.74 -6.91 -21.96
N GLN A 505 17.86 -7.04 -22.70
CA GLN A 505 18.37 -5.91 -23.46
C GLN A 505 17.40 -5.50 -24.57
N SER A 506 17.37 -4.21 -24.90
CA SER A 506 16.64 -3.69 -26.07
C SER A 506 16.96 -4.50 -27.34
N ASN A 507 15.92 -4.74 -28.15
CA ASN A 507 16.02 -5.34 -29.48
C ASN A 507 16.65 -4.39 -30.51
N PHE A 508 16.78 -3.10 -30.17
CA PHE A 508 17.44 -2.12 -31.00
C PHE A 508 18.91 -1.95 -30.59
N LYS A 509 19.75 -1.66 -31.59
CA LYS A 509 21.14 -1.28 -31.37
C LYS A 509 21.16 0.12 -30.77
N ILE A 510 21.69 0.22 -29.56
CA ILE A 510 21.72 1.48 -28.81
C ILE A 510 22.91 2.30 -29.28
N TRP A 511 22.69 3.59 -29.50
CA TRP A 511 23.78 4.52 -29.79
C TRP A 511 24.54 4.74 -28.49
N ASN A 512 25.80 4.30 -28.44
CA ASN A 512 26.67 4.61 -27.32
C ASN A 512 26.88 6.12 -27.24
N GLN A 513 26.14 6.80 -26.36
CA GLN A 513 26.38 8.21 -26.01
C GLN A 513 27.45 8.35 -24.91
N SER A 514 27.73 7.27 -24.18
CA SER A 514 28.56 7.26 -22.97
C SER A 514 30.04 6.96 -23.25
N GLY A 515 30.35 6.34 -24.38
CA GLY A 515 31.71 6.10 -24.84
C GLY A 515 32.26 7.34 -25.51
N LYS A 516 33.33 7.92 -24.96
CA LYS A 516 34.22 8.82 -25.69
C LYS A 516 34.63 8.12 -26.98
N LEU A 517 33.96 8.40 -28.10
CA LEU A 517 34.42 8.06 -29.44
C LEU A 517 35.81 8.68 -29.58
N GLN A 518 36.86 7.86 -29.49
CA GLN A 518 38.23 8.38 -29.41
C GLN A 518 38.77 8.71 -30.80
N ASN A 519 38.14 8.17 -31.86
CA ASN A 519 38.58 8.37 -33.24
C ASN A 519 37.42 8.24 -34.25
N ALA A 520 37.68 8.73 -35.47
CA ALA A 520 36.73 8.68 -36.58
C ALA A 520 36.37 7.25 -37.04
N LYS A 521 37.20 6.26 -36.71
CA LYS A 521 36.98 4.85 -37.09
C LYS A 521 35.89 4.21 -36.23
N GLU A 522 35.90 4.46 -34.92
CA GLU A 522 34.84 4.06 -33.99
C GLU A 522 33.48 4.71 -34.35
N LEU A 523 33.49 5.99 -34.75
CA LEU A 523 32.27 6.67 -35.21
C LEU A 523 31.73 6.04 -36.50
N ALA A 524 32.60 5.72 -37.45
CA ALA A 524 32.22 5.05 -38.70
C ALA A 524 31.68 3.63 -38.45
N GLU A 525 32.23 2.90 -37.48
CA GLU A 525 31.72 1.59 -37.06
C GLU A 525 30.35 1.71 -36.37
N GLN A 526 30.16 2.71 -35.51
CA GLN A 526 28.89 2.98 -34.87
C GLN A 526 27.81 3.42 -35.88
N LEU A 527 28.15 4.24 -36.88
CA LEU A 527 27.22 4.59 -37.97
C LEU A 527 26.78 3.37 -38.80
N LYS A 528 27.67 2.39 -39.01
CA LYS A 528 27.32 1.14 -39.69
C LYS A 528 26.31 0.30 -38.90
N LEU A 529 26.30 0.39 -37.57
CA LEU A 529 25.33 -0.32 -36.75
C LEU A 529 23.88 0.12 -37.04
N PHE A 530 23.66 1.36 -37.49
CA PHE A 530 22.33 1.92 -37.77
C PHE A 530 21.84 1.74 -39.22
N VAL A 531 22.61 1.03 -40.06
CA VAL A 531 22.10 0.59 -41.38
C VAL A 531 20.99 -0.45 -41.21
N ASN A 532 21.08 -1.29 -40.18
CA ASN A 532 19.97 -2.11 -39.68
C ASN A 532 19.90 -1.93 -38.16
N PRO A 533 18.97 -1.13 -37.63
CA PRO A 533 18.91 -0.79 -36.21
C PRO A 533 18.46 -1.96 -35.33
N VAL A 534 17.94 -3.04 -35.90
CA VAL A 534 17.45 -4.21 -35.16
C VAL A 534 18.59 -5.20 -34.93
N LYS A 535 18.64 -5.81 -33.74
CA LYS A 535 19.60 -6.88 -33.44
C LYS A 535 19.25 -8.17 -34.24
N PRO A 536 20.24 -8.96 -34.68
CA PRO A 536 19.99 -10.12 -35.54
C PRO A 536 19.06 -11.19 -34.93
N ASP A 537 19.09 -11.34 -33.61
CA ASP A 537 18.35 -12.38 -32.88
C ASP A 537 16.98 -11.92 -32.34
N SER A 538 16.54 -10.71 -32.71
CA SER A 538 15.28 -10.14 -32.25
C SER A 538 14.07 -10.75 -32.96
N ARG A 539 13.16 -11.37 -32.20
CA ARG A 539 11.89 -11.88 -32.72
C ARG A 539 10.92 -10.71 -32.96
N GLN A 540 10.07 -10.82 -33.98
CA GLN A 540 9.09 -9.77 -34.31
C GLN A 540 8.15 -9.45 -33.14
N GLU A 541 7.74 -10.48 -32.39
CA GLU A 541 6.92 -10.32 -31.20
C GLU A 541 7.64 -9.54 -30.10
N ASP A 542 8.90 -9.87 -29.81
CA ASP A 542 9.71 -9.15 -28.81
C ASP A 542 9.87 -7.66 -29.17
N ILE A 543 10.04 -7.35 -30.46
CA ILE A 543 10.09 -5.97 -30.97
C ILE A 543 8.74 -5.27 -30.79
N LEU A 544 7.62 -5.94 -31.09
CA LEU A 544 6.29 -5.38 -30.92
C LEU A 544 6.02 -5.04 -29.45
N TYR A 545 6.34 -5.94 -28.52
CA TYR A 545 6.19 -5.67 -27.09
C TYR A 545 7.08 -4.52 -26.61
N GLU A 546 8.33 -4.44 -27.09
CA GLU A 546 9.20 -3.30 -26.78
C GLU A 546 8.62 -1.98 -27.27
N LEU A 547 8.06 -1.95 -28.49
CA LEU A 547 7.41 -0.77 -29.07
C LEU A 547 6.12 -0.40 -28.34
N LEU A 548 5.36 -1.37 -27.81
CA LEU A 548 4.16 -1.12 -27.03
C LEU A 548 4.46 -0.60 -25.62
N LEU A 549 5.65 -0.91 -25.09
CA LEU A 549 6.14 -0.42 -23.80
C LEU A 549 6.79 0.97 -23.89
N THR A 550 7.27 1.36 -25.07
CA THR A 550 7.95 2.65 -25.33
C THR A 550 6.99 3.77 -25.68
#